data_AF-A0A2M7VDK5-F1
#
_entry.id   AF-A0A2M7VDK5-F1
#
_cell.length_a   1.000
_cell.length_b   1.000
_cell.length_c   1.000
_cell.angle_alpha   90.00
_cell.angle_beta   90.00
_cell.angle_gamma   90.00
#
_symmetry.space_group_name_H-M   'P 1'
#
loop_
_entity.id
_entity.type
_entity.pdbx_description
1 polymer ?
#
loop_
_entity_poly.entity_id
_entity_poly.type
_entity_poly.pdbx_seq_one_letter_code
_entity_poly.pdbx_strand_id
1 'polypeptide(L)'
;MDTQFTEQKSILDSILSKENMEEMSQFEPSSILRLLFASLSDKEKKVIIHRYGLEEEEVKTLEEIGHLFNVTRERIRQIENGSIKKIKGNPDIDTHLKPIESLVNNILEQNGGVMRDDNLLDKVISYSVVKDINRAATKFIIFQLLNHNWERVDKHDKLHNGWKLPTASMELIEELVDNLVAVLSDEDKPLPRQFILDALAKKPSSQKFTDFLNDDVVDNALDLTRKIDKNPFEEWGLLNWRSIKPKRMNDKIYLVMKKEGKPMHFTEIATKINEAKFDAKTAYPATIHNELILDDKYVLVGRGIYALQEWGYQPGVVADVIAEVLVESAKPLTKNEIMEKVLLKRIVKKSTIQLALMNKDRFERVERNKYQLKK
;
A
#
# COMPACT_ATOMS: atom_id res chain seq x y z
N MET A 1 -11.98 -30.77 -6.33
CA MET A 1 -12.97 -30.09 -7.20
C MET A 1 -12.46 -28.72 -7.66
N ASP A 2 -11.23 -28.33 -7.30
CA ASP A 2 -10.72 -26.96 -7.47
C ASP A 2 -10.12 -26.62 -8.85
N THR A 3 -9.80 -27.61 -9.67
CA THR A 3 -9.10 -27.40 -10.96
C THR A 3 -9.99 -26.90 -12.10
N GLN A 4 -11.28 -27.26 -12.13
CA GLN A 4 -12.21 -26.80 -13.18
C GLN A 4 -12.71 -25.36 -12.94
N PHE A 5 -12.88 -24.96 -11.67
CA PHE A 5 -13.29 -23.60 -11.32
C PHE A 5 -12.18 -22.56 -11.55
N THR A 6 -10.92 -22.93 -11.30
CA THR A 6 -9.77 -22.05 -11.56
C THR A 6 -9.49 -21.87 -13.06
N GLU A 7 -9.64 -22.91 -13.88
CA GLU A 7 -9.53 -22.79 -15.35
C GLU A 7 -10.66 -21.95 -15.96
N GLN A 8 -11.92 -22.13 -15.52
CA GLN A 8 -13.04 -21.32 -16.03
C GLN A 8 -12.91 -19.84 -15.65
N LYS A 9 -12.45 -19.53 -14.43
CA LYS A 9 -12.18 -18.16 -13.97
C LYS A 9 -11.08 -17.50 -14.82
N SER A 10 -9.96 -18.20 -15.06
CA SER A 10 -8.89 -17.68 -15.92
C SER A 10 -9.34 -17.40 -17.36
N ILE A 11 -10.31 -18.16 -17.89
CA ILE A 11 -10.85 -17.95 -19.24
C ILE A 11 -11.80 -16.75 -19.25
N LEU A 12 -12.73 -16.66 -18.29
CA LEU A 12 -13.65 -15.51 -18.15
C LEU A 12 -12.89 -14.20 -17.97
N ASP A 13 -11.89 -14.18 -17.08
CA ASP A 13 -11.04 -13.01 -16.86
C ASP A 13 -10.28 -12.62 -18.15
N SER A 14 -9.82 -13.61 -18.92
CA SER A 14 -9.15 -13.38 -20.21
C SER A 14 -10.09 -12.88 -21.32
N ILE A 15 -11.38 -13.23 -21.27
CA ILE A 15 -12.39 -12.76 -22.23
C ILE A 15 -12.81 -11.34 -21.86
N LEU A 16 -13.17 -11.12 -20.60
CA LEU A 16 -13.58 -9.82 -20.08
C LEU A 16 -12.47 -8.79 -20.21
N SER A 17 -11.21 -9.16 -19.95
CA SER A 17 -10.08 -8.26 -20.20
C SER A 17 -9.91 -7.91 -21.68
N LYS A 18 -10.13 -8.84 -22.60
CA LYS A 18 -10.10 -8.55 -24.05
C LYS A 18 -11.23 -7.62 -24.46
N GLU A 19 -12.46 -7.90 -24.01
CA GLU A 19 -13.62 -7.04 -24.25
C GLU A 19 -13.37 -5.62 -23.70
N ASN A 20 -12.88 -5.51 -22.46
CA ASN A 20 -12.52 -4.23 -21.84
C ASN A 20 -11.42 -3.49 -22.63
N MET A 21 -10.41 -4.21 -23.13
CA MET A 21 -9.36 -3.63 -23.97
C MET A 21 -9.91 -3.18 -25.33
N GLU A 22 -10.85 -3.91 -25.93
CA GLU A 22 -11.52 -3.54 -27.17
C GLU A 22 -12.36 -2.27 -26.99
N GLU A 23 -13.17 -2.19 -25.93
CA GLU A 23 -13.93 -0.99 -25.57
C GLU A 23 -13.02 0.22 -25.36
N MET A 24 -11.90 0.01 -24.65
CA MET A 24 -10.93 1.06 -24.36
C MET A 24 -10.09 1.46 -25.58
N SER A 25 -9.88 0.56 -26.55
CA SER A 25 -9.10 0.86 -27.77
C SER A 25 -9.73 1.97 -28.64
N GLN A 26 -11.04 2.16 -28.51
CA GLN A 26 -11.80 3.19 -29.24
C GLN A 26 -11.97 4.47 -28.41
N PHE A 27 -11.54 4.45 -27.15
CA PHE A 27 -11.73 5.54 -26.22
C PHE A 27 -10.56 6.53 -26.25
N GLU A 28 -10.77 7.64 -26.95
CA GLU A 28 -9.86 8.77 -27.02
C GLU A 28 -10.48 10.00 -26.35
N PRO A 29 -10.31 10.17 -25.01
CA PRO A 29 -11.01 11.18 -24.23
C PRO A 29 -10.90 12.60 -24.82
N SER A 30 -9.70 13.01 -25.21
CA SER A 30 -9.43 14.34 -25.74
C SER A 30 -10.17 14.61 -27.05
N SER A 31 -10.25 13.59 -27.92
CA SER A 31 -10.96 13.67 -29.20
C SER A 31 -12.48 13.74 -28.98
N ILE A 32 -13.00 12.91 -28.07
CA ILE A 32 -14.41 12.92 -27.67
C ILE A 32 -14.79 14.29 -27.09
N LEU A 33 -13.99 14.84 -26.18
CA LEU A 33 -14.28 16.16 -25.61
C LEU A 33 -14.24 17.27 -26.65
N ARG A 34 -13.31 17.23 -27.61
CA ARG A 34 -13.26 18.21 -28.72
C ARG A 34 -14.55 18.19 -29.53
N LEU A 35 -15.09 17.01 -29.84
CA LEU A 35 -16.36 16.84 -30.55
C LEU A 35 -17.52 17.37 -29.71
N LEU A 36 -17.62 16.96 -28.44
CA LEU A 36 -18.69 17.38 -27.55
C LEU A 36 -18.69 18.89 -27.27
N PHE A 37 -17.50 19.51 -27.20
CA PHE A 37 -17.35 20.93 -26.96
C PHE A 37 -17.64 21.78 -28.19
N ALA A 38 -17.76 21.21 -29.40
CA ALA A 38 -18.06 21.97 -30.61
C ALA A 38 -19.34 22.83 -30.50
N SER A 39 -20.31 22.40 -29.69
CA SER A 39 -21.58 23.10 -29.42
C SER A 39 -21.47 24.27 -28.43
N LEU A 40 -20.34 24.40 -27.73
CA LEU A 40 -20.13 25.41 -26.71
C LEU A 40 -19.51 26.68 -27.30
N SER A 41 -19.92 27.84 -26.78
CA SER A 41 -19.23 29.10 -27.02
C SER A 41 -17.83 29.10 -26.38
N ASP A 42 -16.93 29.97 -26.84
CA ASP A 42 -15.57 30.03 -26.29
C ASP A 42 -15.54 30.34 -24.79
N LYS A 43 -16.49 31.15 -24.31
CA LYS A 43 -16.65 31.43 -22.88
C LYS A 43 -17.06 30.19 -22.10
N GLU A 44 -18.03 29.43 -22.62
CA GLU A 44 -18.50 28.17 -22.03
C GLU A 44 -17.38 27.13 -21.98
N LYS A 45 -16.64 26.96 -23.07
CA LYS A 45 -15.47 26.07 -23.16
C LYS A 45 -14.43 26.42 -22.10
N LYS A 46 -13.97 27.67 -22.04
CA LYS A 46 -12.95 28.10 -21.08
C LYS A 46 -13.38 27.91 -19.63
N VAL A 47 -14.66 28.16 -19.32
CA VAL A 47 -15.19 27.89 -17.97
C VAL A 47 -15.08 26.40 -17.62
N ILE A 48 -15.46 25.50 -18.53
CA ILE A 48 -15.36 24.05 -18.31
C ILE A 48 -13.89 23.60 -18.22
N ILE A 49 -13.02 24.09 -19.12
CA ILE A 49 -11.59 23.77 -19.13
C ILE A 49 -10.95 24.10 -17.78
N HIS A 50 -11.10 25.33 -17.29
CA HIS A 50 -10.53 25.71 -15.99
C HIS A 50 -11.21 25.00 -14.82
N ARG A 51 -12.52 24.74 -14.88
CA ARG A 51 -13.25 24.11 -13.79
C ARG A 51 -12.81 22.67 -13.53
N TYR A 52 -12.47 21.95 -14.58
CA TYR A 52 -12.16 20.53 -14.54
C TYR A 52 -10.70 20.20 -14.84
N GLY A 53 -9.85 21.22 -15.06
CA GLY A 53 -8.44 21.06 -15.33
C GLY A 53 -8.17 20.31 -16.64
N LEU A 54 -8.91 20.67 -17.70
CA LEU A 54 -8.75 20.08 -19.03
C LEU A 54 -7.68 20.85 -19.82
N GLU A 55 -7.22 20.31 -20.95
CA GLU A 55 -6.22 20.98 -21.81
C GLU A 55 -4.97 21.47 -21.05
N GLU A 56 -4.48 20.68 -20.09
CA GLU A 56 -3.31 20.98 -19.25
C GLU A 56 -3.47 22.18 -18.30
N GLU A 57 -4.70 22.67 -18.11
CA GLU A 57 -5.01 23.72 -17.14
C GLU A 57 -5.15 23.17 -15.71
N GLU A 58 -4.86 24.02 -14.73
CA GLU A 58 -5.15 23.72 -13.32
C GLU A 58 -6.65 23.84 -13.03
N VAL A 59 -7.16 22.95 -12.17
CA VAL A 59 -8.52 22.99 -11.63
C VAL A 59 -8.72 24.26 -10.81
N LYS A 60 -9.75 25.03 -11.15
CA LYS A 60 -10.13 26.27 -10.47
C LYS A 60 -11.53 26.16 -9.84
N THR A 61 -11.73 26.84 -8.73
CA THR A 61 -13.02 27.02 -8.08
C THR A 61 -13.92 27.98 -8.88
N LEU A 62 -15.23 27.93 -8.64
CA LEU A 62 -16.19 28.84 -9.26
C LEU A 62 -15.88 30.32 -8.96
N GLU A 63 -15.28 30.59 -7.80
CA GLU A 63 -14.91 31.95 -7.38
C GLU A 63 -13.68 32.44 -8.15
N GLU A 64 -12.62 31.63 -8.24
CA GLU A 64 -11.42 31.96 -9.03
C GLU A 64 -11.76 32.20 -10.51
N ILE A 65 -12.61 31.34 -11.09
CA ILE A 65 -13.10 31.52 -12.46
C ILE A 65 -13.95 32.81 -12.55
N GLY A 66 -14.75 33.11 -11.53
CA GLY A 66 -15.54 34.35 -11.46
C GLY A 66 -14.64 35.58 -11.58
N HIS A 67 -13.54 35.61 -10.83
CA HIS A 67 -12.54 36.66 -10.90
C HIS A 67 -11.89 36.76 -12.29
N LEU A 68 -11.49 35.64 -12.90
CA LEU A 68 -10.88 35.62 -14.24
C LEU A 68 -11.80 36.20 -15.34
N PHE A 69 -13.11 35.96 -15.23
CA PHE A 69 -14.10 36.45 -16.19
C PHE A 69 -14.79 37.75 -15.77
N ASN A 70 -14.40 38.34 -14.64
CA ASN A 70 -15.03 39.50 -14.02
C ASN A 70 -16.56 39.35 -13.87
N VAL A 71 -16.99 38.20 -13.35
CA VAL A 71 -18.41 37.87 -13.08
C VAL A 71 -18.55 37.21 -11.72
N THR A 72 -19.78 37.15 -11.20
CA THR A 72 -20.04 36.50 -9.91
C THR A 72 -19.84 34.98 -9.98
N ARG A 73 -19.52 34.37 -8.84
CA ARG A 73 -19.49 32.91 -8.66
C ARG A 73 -20.77 32.22 -9.17
N GLU A 74 -21.93 32.80 -8.86
CA GLU A 74 -23.22 32.26 -9.30
C GLU A 74 -23.36 32.30 -10.83
N ARG A 75 -22.85 33.35 -11.48
CA ARG A 75 -22.85 33.42 -12.94
C ARG A 75 -21.97 32.32 -13.56
N ILE A 76 -20.83 31.99 -12.96
CA ILE A 76 -20.00 30.86 -13.42
C ILE A 76 -20.73 29.53 -13.21
N ARG A 77 -21.38 29.31 -12.07
CA ARG A 77 -22.18 28.10 -11.80
C ARG A 77 -23.29 27.90 -12.85
N GLN A 78 -23.95 28.98 -13.25
CA GLN A 78 -24.96 28.94 -14.31
C GLN A 78 -24.36 28.56 -15.67
N ILE A 79 -23.20 29.12 -16.02
CA ILE A 79 -22.48 28.79 -17.25
C ILE A 79 -22.04 27.32 -17.23
N GLU A 80 -21.42 26.84 -16.14
CA GLU A 80 -21.01 25.44 -15.94
C GLU A 80 -22.19 24.48 -16.17
N ASN A 81 -23.30 24.67 -15.46
CA ASN A 81 -24.48 23.82 -15.59
C ASN A 81 -25.10 23.89 -17.00
N GLY A 82 -25.14 25.08 -17.60
CA GLY A 82 -25.62 25.27 -18.97
C GLY A 82 -24.76 24.54 -19.99
N SER A 83 -23.44 24.63 -19.87
CA SER A 83 -22.47 23.92 -20.72
C SER A 83 -22.60 22.41 -20.58
N ILE A 84 -22.68 21.88 -19.36
CA ILE A 84 -22.86 20.43 -19.13
C ILE A 84 -24.18 19.95 -19.75
N LYS A 85 -25.26 20.72 -19.59
CA LYS A 85 -26.55 20.39 -20.21
C LYS A 85 -26.47 20.38 -21.74
N LYS A 86 -25.75 21.33 -22.35
CA LYS A 86 -25.50 21.35 -23.80
C LYS A 86 -24.69 20.15 -24.26
N ILE A 87 -23.62 19.81 -23.54
CA ILE A 87 -22.79 18.63 -23.83
C ILE A 87 -23.65 17.36 -23.79
N LYS A 88 -24.41 17.17 -22.69
CA LYS A 88 -25.30 16.00 -22.52
C LYS A 88 -26.44 15.94 -23.53
N GLY A 89 -26.80 17.06 -24.15
CA GLY A 89 -27.83 17.12 -25.20
C GLY A 89 -27.30 16.86 -26.62
N ASN A 90 -26.01 16.57 -26.79
CA ASN A 90 -25.45 16.24 -28.10
C ASN A 90 -26.02 14.89 -28.59
N PRO A 91 -26.62 14.81 -29.79
CA PRO A 91 -27.22 13.57 -30.31
C PRO A 91 -26.25 12.38 -30.39
N ASP A 92 -24.96 12.65 -30.61
CA ASP A 92 -23.95 11.60 -30.79
C ASP A 92 -23.25 11.22 -29.47
N ILE A 93 -23.68 11.77 -28.32
CA ILE A 93 -23.02 11.52 -27.03
C ILE A 93 -23.00 10.03 -26.67
N ASP A 94 -24.13 9.34 -26.84
CA ASP A 94 -24.25 7.92 -26.53
C ASP A 94 -23.33 7.08 -27.41
N THR A 95 -23.17 7.44 -28.69
CA THR A 95 -22.29 6.74 -29.63
C THR A 95 -20.84 6.74 -29.14
N HIS A 96 -20.40 7.85 -28.53
CA HIS A 96 -19.04 8.00 -28.04
C HIS A 96 -18.85 7.53 -26.60
N LEU A 97 -19.89 7.59 -25.76
CA LEU A 97 -19.77 7.33 -24.33
C LEU A 97 -20.27 5.93 -23.90
N LYS A 98 -21.07 5.23 -24.71
CA LYS A 98 -21.51 3.87 -24.38
C LYS A 98 -20.36 2.87 -24.17
N PRO A 99 -19.30 2.84 -24.98
CA PRO A 99 -18.20 1.88 -24.75
C PRO A 99 -17.53 2.08 -23.40
N ILE A 100 -17.30 3.34 -22.98
CA ILE A 100 -16.70 3.63 -21.69
C ILE A 100 -17.68 3.41 -20.52
N GLU A 101 -18.98 3.61 -20.74
CA GLU A 101 -20.01 3.24 -19.78
C GLU A 101 -20.04 1.72 -19.53
N SER A 102 -20.06 0.91 -20.59
CA SER A 102 -19.99 -0.55 -20.50
C SER A 102 -18.74 -1.01 -19.76
N LEU A 103 -17.57 -0.45 -20.11
CA LEU A 103 -16.31 -0.75 -19.44
C LEU A 103 -16.38 -0.48 -17.93
N VAL A 104 -16.92 0.69 -17.54
CA VAL A 104 -17.05 1.05 -16.12
C VAL A 104 -18.04 0.12 -15.40
N ASN A 105 -19.16 -0.25 -16.04
CA ASN A 105 -20.09 -1.22 -15.50
C ASN A 105 -19.42 -2.59 -15.28
N ASN A 106 -18.71 -3.11 -16.28
CA ASN A 106 -17.98 -4.37 -16.20
C ASN A 106 -16.95 -4.35 -15.06
N ILE A 107 -16.17 -3.25 -14.95
CA ILE A 107 -15.20 -3.08 -13.86
C ILE A 107 -15.91 -3.08 -12.51
N LEU A 108 -16.97 -2.31 -12.34
CA LEU A 108 -17.70 -2.28 -11.07
C LEU A 108 -18.27 -3.65 -10.74
N GLU A 109 -18.92 -4.34 -11.69
CA GLU A 109 -19.48 -5.68 -11.49
C GLU A 109 -18.42 -6.70 -11.03
N GLN A 110 -17.26 -6.73 -11.70
CA GLN A 110 -16.15 -7.62 -11.35
C GLN A 110 -15.59 -7.35 -9.94
N ASN A 111 -15.68 -6.11 -9.47
CA ASN A 111 -15.11 -5.64 -8.20
C ASN A 111 -16.16 -5.56 -7.08
N GLY A 112 -17.34 -6.17 -7.24
CA GLY A 112 -18.37 -6.24 -6.18
C GLY A 112 -19.35 -5.08 -6.19
N GLY A 113 -19.37 -4.31 -7.28
CA GLY A 113 -20.35 -3.29 -7.59
C GLY A 113 -20.11 -1.93 -6.96
N VAL A 114 -18.96 -1.73 -6.31
CA VAL A 114 -18.56 -0.44 -5.72
C VAL A 114 -17.06 -0.28 -5.81
N MET A 115 -16.56 0.93 -6.06
CA MET A 115 -15.12 1.17 -6.14
C MET A 115 -14.79 2.61 -5.75
N ARG A 116 -13.61 2.81 -5.16
CA ARG A 116 -13.09 4.15 -4.82
C ARG A 116 -12.81 4.96 -6.09
N ASP A 117 -12.98 6.28 -6.02
CA ASP A 117 -12.80 7.21 -7.15
C ASP A 117 -11.47 7.05 -7.89
N ASP A 118 -10.37 7.11 -7.14
CA ASP A 118 -9.02 7.06 -7.70
C ASP A 118 -8.75 5.69 -8.33
N ASN A 119 -9.11 4.61 -7.63
CA ASN A 119 -8.90 3.23 -8.07
C ASN A 119 -9.74 2.90 -9.30
N LEU A 120 -10.99 3.36 -9.38
CA LEU A 120 -11.84 3.16 -10.56
C LEU A 120 -11.24 3.87 -11.77
N LEU A 121 -10.80 5.12 -11.61
CA LEU A 121 -10.16 5.88 -12.68
C LEU A 121 -8.85 5.23 -13.12
N ASP A 122 -8.02 4.77 -12.18
CA ASP A 122 -6.77 4.06 -12.46
C ASP A 122 -7.01 2.75 -13.19
N LYS A 123 -8.02 1.97 -12.78
CA LYS A 123 -8.37 0.69 -13.42
C LYS A 123 -8.86 0.93 -14.85
N VAL A 124 -9.74 1.89 -15.09
CA VAL A 124 -10.17 2.26 -16.45
C VAL A 124 -8.98 2.66 -17.31
N ILE A 125 -8.11 3.54 -16.81
CA ILE A 125 -6.91 3.99 -17.53
C ILE A 125 -5.95 2.83 -17.81
N SER A 126 -5.86 1.84 -16.92
CA SER A 126 -4.97 0.69 -17.09
C SER A 126 -5.33 -0.20 -18.29
N TYR A 127 -6.57 -0.17 -18.76
CA TYR A 127 -6.99 -0.85 -19.99
C TYR A 127 -6.63 -0.08 -21.27
N SER A 128 -6.13 1.16 -21.16
CA SER A 128 -5.76 1.97 -22.32
C SER A 128 -4.48 1.48 -22.96
N VAL A 129 -4.50 1.34 -24.29
CA VAL A 129 -3.30 1.09 -25.10
C VAL A 129 -2.51 2.39 -25.35
N VAL A 130 -3.14 3.55 -25.12
CA VAL A 130 -2.55 4.86 -25.34
C VAL A 130 -1.63 5.22 -24.20
N LYS A 131 -0.34 5.36 -24.52
CA LYS A 131 0.65 5.90 -23.59
C LYS A 131 0.28 7.37 -23.32
N ASP A 132 0.05 7.71 -22.07
CA ASP A 132 -0.31 9.06 -21.60
C ASP A 132 -1.75 9.52 -21.93
N ILE A 133 -2.72 8.61 -21.80
CA ILE A 133 -4.15 8.98 -21.85
C ILE A 133 -4.48 10.14 -20.89
N ASN A 134 -5.27 11.10 -21.38
CA ASN A 134 -5.61 12.31 -20.63
C ASN A 134 -6.53 11.99 -19.44
N ARG A 135 -5.93 11.86 -18.25
CA ARG A 135 -6.61 11.54 -16.98
C ARG A 135 -7.72 12.53 -16.63
N ALA A 136 -7.52 13.83 -16.84
CA ALA A 136 -8.50 14.85 -16.50
C ALA A 136 -9.73 14.76 -17.41
N ALA A 137 -9.52 14.52 -18.70
CA ALA A 137 -10.59 14.27 -19.66
C ALA A 137 -11.35 12.98 -19.35
N THR A 138 -10.65 11.87 -19.06
CA THR A 138 -11.28 10.61 -18.63
C THR A 138 -12.13 10.81 -17.37
N LYS A 139 -11.57 11.50 -16.37
CA LYS A 139 -12.28 11.82 -15.12
C LYS A 139 -13.55 12.64 -15.39
N PHE A 140 -13.47 13.65 -16.25
CA PHE A 140 -14.62 14.48 -16.61
C PHE A 140 -15.71 13.65 -17.31
N ILE A 141 -15.34 12.79 -18.26
CA ILE A 141 -16.30 11.93 -18.96
C ILE A 141 -17.02 11.01 -17.96
N ILE A 142 -16.29 10.26 -17.15
CA ILE A 142 -16.88 9.26 -16.26
C ILE A 142 -17.66 9.93 -15.12
N PHE A 143 -17.03 10.86 -14.38
CA PHE A 143 -17.59 11.38 -13.14
C PHE A 143 -18.45 12.64 -13.30
N GLN A 144 -18.47 13.27 -14.48
CA GLN A 144 -19.32 14.44 -14.74
C GLN A 144 -20.38 14.18 -15.82
N LEU A 145 -20.03 13.50 -16.92
CA LEU A 145 -20.98 13.25 -18.00
C LEU A 145 -21.82 12.00 -17.72
N LEU A 146 -21.19 10.91 -17.30
CA LEU A 146 -21.84 9.61 -17.04
C LEU A 146 -22.28 9.39 -15.59
N ASN A 147 -22.15 10.39 -14.74
CA ASN A 147 -22.48 10.32 -13.31
C ASN A 147 -23.90 9.85 -12.94
N HIS A 148 -24.83 9.84 -13.89
CA HIS A 148 -26.23 9.44 -13.68
C HIS A 148 -26.42 7.92 -13.74
N ASN A 149 -25.43 7.18 -14.26
CA ASN A 149 -25.47 5.73 -14.38
C ASN A 149 -25.12 5.02 -13.07
N TRP A 150 -24.52 5.73 -12.12
CA TRP A 150 -24.00 5.18 -10.88
C TRP A 150 -24.41 6.01 -9.67
N GLU A 151 -24.49 5.34 -8.52
CA GLU A 151 -24.74 5.96 -7.24
C GLU A 151 -23.43 6.44 -6.62
N ARG A 152 -23.48 7.66 -6.07
CA ARG A 152 -22.33 8.26 -5.40
C ARG A 152 -22.23 7.76 -3.97
N VAL A 153 -21.06 7.25 -3.59
CA VAL A 153 -20.73 6.91 -2.19
C VAL A 153 -19.87 8.04 -1.62
N ASP A 154 -20.47 8.92 -0.83
CA ASP A 154 -19.77 10.04 -0.20
C ASP A 154 -19.99 10.05 1.31
N LYS A 155 -18.97 10.47 2.06
CA LYS A 155 -19.03 10.65 3.53
C LYS A 155 -19.46 9.39 4.31
N HIS A 156 -19.20 8.21 3.75
CA HIS A 156 -19.43 6.96 4.45
C HIS A 156 -18.51 6.83 5.67
N ASP A 157 -18.99 6.22 6.76
CA ASP A 157 -18.22 6.08 8.00
C ASP A 157 -17.05 5.10 7.84
N LYS A 158 -17.29 3.98 7.17
CA LYS A 158 -16.30 2.90 6.99
C LYS A 158 -15.48 3.00 5.70
N LEU A 159 -16.00 3.66 4.66
CA LEU A 159 -15.50 3.51 3.28
C LEU A 159 -15.01 4.85 2.70
N HIS A 160 -14.00 4.80 1.85
CA HIS A 160 -13.57 5.93 1.05
C HIS A 160 -14.67 6.36 0.05
N ASN A 161 -14.57 7.58 -0.45
CA ASN A 161 -15.52 8.07 -1.44
C ASN A 161 -15.36 7.30 -2.76
N GLY A 162 -16.46 7.04 -3.44
CA GLY A 162 -16.48 6.18 -4.60
C GLY A 162 -17.77 6.23 -5.40
N TRP A 163 -17.88 5.27 -6.30
CA TRP A 163 -19.05 5.05 -7.14
C TRP A 163 -19.52 3.61 -6.98
N LYS A 164 -20.84 3.42 -7.11
CA LYS A 164 -21.52 2.16 -6.87
C LYS A 164 -22.56 1.93 -7.96
N LEU A 165 -22.71 0.68 -8.41
CA LEU A 165 -23.83 0.29 -9.25
C LEU A 165 -25.15 0.41 -8.46
N PRO A 166 -26.25 0.86 -9.09
CA PRO A 166 -27.56 0.90 -8.44
C PRO A 166 -28.01 -0.46 -7.88
N THR A 167 -27.57 -1.55 -8.51
CA THR A 167 -27.89 -2.93 -8.12
C THR A 167 -26.98 -3.50 -7.03
N ALA A 168 -25.87 -2.83 -6.69
CA ALA A 168 -24.91 -3.37 -5.74
C ALA A 168 -25.43 -3.32 -4.30
N SER A 169 -25.07 -4.32 -3.50
CA SER A 169 -25.41 -4.38 -2.09
C SER A 169 -24.31 -3.77 -1.23
N MET A 170 -24.60 -2.61 -0.62
CA MET A 170 -23.69 -1.99 0.34
C MET A 170 -23.51 -2.84 1.60
N GLU A 171 -24.58 -3.51 2.04
CA GLU A 171 -24.55 -4.37 3.23
C GLU A 171 -23.54 -5.52 3.07
N LEU A 172 -23.49 -6.15 1.89
CA LEU A 172 -22.52 -7.21 1.61
C LEU A 172 -21.08 -6.71 1.65
N ILE A 173 -20.82 -5.54 1.06
CA ILE A 173 -19.48 -4.92 1.07
C ILE A 173 -19.06 -4.56 2.49
N GLU A 174 -19.97 -4.01 3.30
CA GLU A 174 -19.67 -3.69 4.70
C GLU A 174 -19.39 -4.94 5.53
N GLU A 175 -20.18 -6.01 5.37
CA GLU A 175 -19.97 -7.27 6.07
C GLU A 175 -18.63 -7.91 5.64
N LEU A 176 -18.27 -7.84 4.36
CA LEU A 176 -16.95 -8.26 3.87
C LEU A 176 -15.82 -7.46 4.51
N VAL A 177 -15.93 -6.12 4.56
CA VAL A 177 -14.93 -5.26 5.20
C VAL A 177 -14.79 -5.58 6.69
N ASP A 178 -15.90 -5.78 7.40
CA ASP A 178 -15.85 -6.14 8.82
C ASP A 178 -15.23 -7.54 9.04
N ASN A 179 -15.46 -8.49 8.13
CA ASN A 179 -14.77 -9.79 8.14
C ASN A 179 -13.25 -9.66 7.90
N LEU A 180 -12.83 -8.82 6.96
CA LEU A 180 -11.41 -8.55 6.69
C LEU A 180 -10.72 -7.90 7.89
N VAL A 181 -11.38 -6.93 8.52
CA VAL A 181 -10.90 -6.32 9.77
C VAL A 181 -10.79 -7.36 10.88
N ALA A 182 -11.76 -8.26 11.01
CA ALA A 182 -11.71 -9.33 12.00
C ALA A 182 -10.55 -10.30 11.73
N VAL A 183 -10.33 -10.72 10.47
CA VAL A 183 -9.18 -11.57 10.09
C VAL A 183 -7.85 -10.95 10.52
N LEU A 184 -7.65 -9.66 10.23
CA LEU A 184 -6.43 -8.97 10.63
C LEU A 184 -6.34 -8.83 12.16
N SER A 185 -7.45 -8.52 12.83
CA SER A 185 -7.49 -8.40 14.29
C SER A 185 -7.15 -9.70 15.00
N ASP A 186 -7.62 -10.84 14.49
CA ASP A 186 -7.39 -12.17 15.07
C ASP A 186 -5.90 -12.59 14.98
N GLU A 187 -5.20 -12.14 13.93
CA GLU A 187 -3.78 -12.47 13.70
C GLU A 187 -2.80 -11.51 14.38
N ASP A 188 -3.26 -10.32 14.78
CA ASP A 188 -2.51 -9.25 15.46
C ASP A 188 -1.16 -8.88 14.80
N LYS A 189 -1.08 -9.02 13.47
CA LYS A 189 0.09 -8.67 12.65
C LYS A 189 -0.32 -8.39 11.20
N PRO A 190 0.44 -7.57 10.46
CA PRO A 190 0.22 -7.41 9.02
C PRO A 190 0.34 -8.74 8.29
N LEU A 191 -0.51 -8.93 7.29
CA LEU A 191 -0.54 -10.15 6.49
C LEU A 191 -0.36 -9.84 5.00
N PRO A 192 0.44 -10.64 4.27
CA PRO A 192 0.42 -10.61 2.82
C PRO A 192 -0.95 -11.00 2.28
N ARG A 193 -1.30 -10.49 1.09
CA ARG A 193 -2.57 -10.74 0.39
C ARG A 193 -3.03 -12.21 0.43
N GLN A 194 -2.14 -13.15 0.13
CA GLN A 194 -2.49 -14.58 0.05
C GLN A 194 -2.99 -15.14 1.39
N PHE A 195 -2.35 -14.76 2.51
CA PHE A 195 -2.75 -15.24 3.83
C PHE A 195 -4.12 -14.69 4.24
N ILE A 196 -4.49 -13.50 3.78
CA ILE A 196 -5.80 -12.91 4.02
C ILE A 196 -6.88 -13.68 3.26
N LEU A 197 -6.64 -14.01 2.00
CA LEU A 197 -7.55 -14.83 1.20
C LEU A 197 -7.76 -16.21 1.84
N ASP A 198 -6.67 -16.86 2.25
CA ASP A 198 -6.73 -18.18 2.90
C ASP A 198 -7.46 -18.13 4.26
N ALA A 199 -7.27 -17.07 5.04
CA ALA A 199 -7.93 -16.89 6.33
C ALA A 199 -9.41 -16.54 6.17
N LEU A 200 -9.75 -15.70 5.19
CA LEU A 200 -11.12 -15.33 4.87
C LEU A 200 -11.91 -16.56 4.40
N ALA A 201 -11.33 -17.40 3.53
CA ALA A 201 -11.96 -18.63 3.04
C ALA A 201 -12.34 -19.60 4.17
N LYS A 202 -11.56 -19.63 5.26
CA LYS A 202 -11.80 -20.50 6.43
C LYS A 202 -12.91 -20.01 7.36
N LYS A 203 -13.32 -18.73 7.30
CA LYS A 203 -14.36 -18.21 8.20
C LYS A 203 -15.74 -18.74 7.77
N PRO A 204 -16.59 -19.21 8.70
CA PRO A 204 -17.96 -19.63 8.36
C PRO A 204 -18.79 -18.52 7.69
N SER A 205 -18.51 -17.25 8.00
CA SER A 205 -19.16 -16.11 7.37
C SER A 205 -18.85 -15.99 5.87
N SER A 206 -17.77 -16.61 5.37
CA SER A 206 -17.42 -16.62 3.94
C SER A 206 -18.49 -17.31 3.08
N GLN A 207 -19.25 -18.23 3.67
CA GLN A 207 -20.26 -19.02 2.98
C GLN A 207 -21.44 -18.18 2.46
N LYS A 208 -21.68 -17.00 3.05
CA LYS A 208 -22.66 -16.02 2.54
C LYS A 208 -22.21 -15.31 1.26
N PHE A 209 -20.91 -15.33 0.98
CA PHE A 209 -20.31 -14.60 -0.13
C PHE A 209 -19.91 -15.52 -1.28
N THR A 210 -20.23 -16.81 -1.27
CA THR A 210 -19.68 -17.78 -2.25
C THR A 210 -19.90 -17.38 -3.71
N ASP A 211 -21.04 -16.78 -4.03
CA ASP A 211 -21.36 -16.36 -5.40
C ASP A 211 -20.84 -14.95 -5.73
N PHE A 212 -20.44 -14.19 -4.69
CA PHE A 212 -20.00 -12.79 -4.75
C PHE A 212 -18.49 -12.64 -4.62
N LEU A 213 -17.83 -13.56 -3.91
CA LEU A 213 -16.44 -13.44 -3.51
C LEU A 213 -15.52 -13.88 -4.64
N ASN A 214 -14.73 -12.95 -5.12
CA ASN A 214 -13.58 -13.23 -5.96
C ASN A 214 -12.37 -12.42 -5.47
N ASP A 215 -11.22 -12.65 -6.12
CA ASP A 215 -9.95 -12.01 -5.79
C ASP A 215 -10.03 -10.48 -5.92
N ASP A 216 -10.60 -9.98 -7.03
CA ASP A 216 -10.77 -8.54 -7.28
C ASP A 216 -11.73 -7.89 -6.27
N VAL A 217 -12.79 -8.58 -5.86
CA VAL A 217 -13.73 -8.11 -4.83
C VAL A 217 -13.04 -7.96 -3.48
N VAL A 218 -12.19 -8.91 -3.11
CA VAL A 218 -11.43 -8.83 -1.86
C VAL A 218 -10.39 -7.70 -1.93
N ASP A 219 -9.63 -7.62 -3.02
CA ASP A 219 -8.65 -6.56 -3.23
C ASP A 219 -9.32 -5.17 -3.22
N ASN A 220 -10.44 -5.03 -3.90
CA ASN A 220 -11.24 -3.82 -3.88
C ASN A 220 -11.77 -3.49 -2.48
N ALA A 221 -12.28 -4.47 -1.72
CA ALA A 221 -12.75 -4.23 -0.36
C ALA A 221 -11.63 -3.78 0.59
N LEU A 222 -10.43 -4.32 0.42
CA LEU A 222 -9.22 -3.90 1.17
C LEU A 222 -8.83 -2.45 0.84
N ASP A 223 -8.92 -2.03 -0.41
CA ASP A 223 -8.63 -0.64 -0.84
C ASP A 223 -9.76 0.35 -0.52
N LEU A 224 -11.01 -0.11 -0.51
CA LEU A 224 -12.20 0.73 -0.33
C LEU A 224 -12.38 1.17 1.12
N THR A 225 -11.96 0.35 2.08
CA THR A 225 -12.13 0.65 3.52
C THR A 225 -11.14 1.69 4.03
N ARG A 226 -11.58 2.50 5.00
CA ARG A 226 -10.71 3.44 5.73
C ARG A 226 -9.98 2.79 6.90
N LYS A 227 -10.28 1.53 7.21
CA LYS A 227 -9.79 0.83 8.41
C LYS A 227 -8.50 0.04 8.16
N ILE A 228 -8.19 -0.28 6.92
CA ILE A 228 -7.09 -1.15 6.51
C ILE A 228 -6.21 -0.36 5.53
N ASP A 229 -4.90 -0.59 5.56
CA ASP A 229 -3.97 -0.05 4.57
C ASP A 229 -2.76 -1.00 4.43
N LYS A 230 -1.96 -0.79 3.39
CA LYS A 230 -0.71 -1.53 3.15
C LYS A 230 0.47 -0.83 3.80
N ASN A 231 1.39 -1.62 4.34
CA ASN A 231 2.73 -1.13 4.65
C ASN A 231 3.61 -1.11 3.38
N PRO A 232 4.82 -0.53 3.41
CA PRO A 232 5.75 -0.53 2.26
C PRO A 232 6.26 -1.92 1.83
N PHE A 233 5.75 -2.99 2.43
CA PHE A 233 6.11 -4.37 2.15
C PHE A 233 4.96 -5.14 1.49
N GLU A 234 3.90 -4.43 1.05
CA GLU A 234 2.68 -5.01 0.45
C GLU A 234 1.95 -5.97 1.39
N GLU A 235 2.10 -5.78 2.70
CA GLU A 235 1.32 -6.46 3.73
C GLU A 235 0.20 -5.54 4.20
N TRP A 236 -1.00 -6.09 4.36
CA TRP A 236 -2.16 -5.36 4.83
C TRP A 236 -2.30 -5.47 6.33
N GLY A 237 -2.75 -4.39 6.96
CA GLY A 237 -3.08 -4.41 8.38
C GLY A 237 -3.99 -3.25 8.75
N LEU A 238 -4.37 -3.21 10.02
CA LEU A 238 -5.24 -2.15 10.52
C LEU A 238 -4.51 -0.81 10.52
N LEU A 239 -5.20 0.27 10.13
CA LEU A 239 -4.62 1.61 10.00
C LEU A 239 -4.01 2.16 11.31
N ASN A 240 -4.53 1.70 12.46
CA ASN A 240 -4.04 2.10 13.78
C ASN A 240 -2.74 1.38 14.18
N TRP A 241 -2.34 0.33 13.47
CA TRP A 241 -1.11 -0.41 13.75
C TRP A 241 0.12 0.39 13.33
N ARG A 242 1.14 0.36 14.19
CA ARG A 242 2.42 1.05 13.95
C ARG A 242 3.20 0.47 12.77
N SER A 243 2.94 -0.79 12.43
CA SER A 243 3.51 -1.47 11.28
C SER A 243 2.94 -1.01 9.95
N ILE A 244 1.72 -0.45 9.96
CA ILE A 244 1.05 0.10 8.78
C ILE A 244 1.30 1.59 8.68
N LYS A 245 1.04 2.34 9.77
CA LYS A 245 1.24 3.78 9.83
C LYS A 245 2.29 4.15 10.89
N PRO A 246 3.60 4.00 10.58
CA PRO A 246 4.65 4.33 11.52
C PRO A 246 4.65 5.83 11.82
N LYS A 247 4.51 6.19 13.11
CA LYS A 247 4.44 7.59 13.54
C LYS A 247 5.80 8.14 13.93
N ARG A 248 6.66 7.29 14.49
CA ARG A 248 7.99 7.65 14.99
C ARG A 248 9.08 7.10 14.09
N MET A 249 10.25 7.73 14.12
CA MET A 249 11.42 7.23 13.41
C MET A 249 11.78 5.81 13.86
N ASN A 250 11.67 5.58 15.17
CA ASN A 250 11.86 4.28 15.79
C ASN A 250 10.94 3.18 15.22
N ASP A 251 9.65 3.48 14.95
CA ASP A 251 8.73 2.51 14.34
C ASP A 251 9.23 2.10 12.93
N LYS A 252 9.75 3.06 12.16
CA LYS A 252 10.32 2.80 10.82
C LYS A 252 11.59 1.95 10.89
N ILE A 253 12.46 2.22 11.87
CA ILE A 253 13.66 1.41 12.12
C ILE A 253 13.27 -0.04 12.40
N TYR A 254 12.31 -0.25 13.30
CA TYR A 254 11.82 -1.59 13.63
C TYR A 254 11.29 -2.31 12.40
N LEU A 255 10.47 -1.66 11.58
CA LEU A 255 9.91 -2.26 10.36
C LEU A 255 10.98 -2.67 9.34
N VAL A 256 11.94 -1.78 9.08
CA VAL A 256 13.04 -2.06 8.15
C VAL A 256 13.91 -3.22 8.66
N MET A 257 14.24 -3.25 9.95
CA MET A 257 15.00 -4.35 10.53
C MET A 257 14.22 -5.67 10.48
N LYS A 258 12.93 -5.66 10.82
CA LYS A 258 12.08 -6.85 10.82
C LYS A 258 11.96 -7.47 9.43
N LYS A 259 11.80 -6.66 8.38
CA LYS A 259 11.79 -7.12 6.99
C LYS A 259 13.09 -7.78 6.57
N GLU A 260 14.22 -7.19 6.94
CA GLU A 260 15.54 -7.68 6.52
C GLU A 260 15.94 -8.96 7.24
N GLY A 261 15.36 -9.20 8.43
CA GLY A 261 15.56 -10.43 9.19
C GLY A 261 17.00 -10.69 9.62
N LYS A 262 17.87 -9.66 9.55
CA LYS A 262 19.29 -9.76 9.85
C LYS A 262 19.84 -8.46 10.46
N PRO A 263 20.93 -8.52 11.24
CA PRO A 263 21.55 -7.32 11.78
C PRO A 263 22.08 -6.40 10.68
N MET A 264 21.96 -5.09 10.87
CA MET A 264 22.31 -4.08 9.87
C MET A 264 23.05 -2.90 10.47
N HIS A 265 23.84 -2.22 9.63
CA HIS A 265 24.49 -0.98 10.03
C HIS A 265 23.49 0.18 10.05
N PHE A 266 23.59 1.10 11.03
CA PHE A 266 22.65 2.22 11.16
C PHE A 266 22.56 3.13 9.91
N THR A 267 23.65 3.23 9.13
CA THR A 267 23.63 3.97 7.84
C THR A 267 22.80 3.24 6.80
N GLU A 268 22.89 1.91 6.72
CA GLU A 268 22.11 1.09 5.80
C GLU A 268 20.63 1.15 6.16
N ILE A 269 20.31 1.13 7.45
CA ILE A 269 18.95 1.34 7.97
C ILE A 269 18.41 2.69 7.49
N ALA A 270 19.18 3.78 7.63
CA ALA A 270 18.77 5.10 7.17
C ALA A 270 18.49 5.13 5.65
N THR A 271 19.37 4.53 4.84
CA THR A 271 19.17 4.41 3.40
C THR A 271 17.87 3.66 3.07
N LYS A 272 17.65 2.50 3.69
CA LYS A 272 16.44 1.69 3.46
C LYS A 272 15.16 2.40 3.89
N ILE A 273 15.19 3.18 4.98
CA ILE A 273 14.02 3.99 5.39
C ILE A 273 13.70 5.04 4.33
N ASN A 274 14.71 5.69 3.76
CA ASN A 274 14.53 6.70 2.71
C ASN A 274 14.07 6.08 1.38
N GLU A 275 14.56 4.89 1.03
CA GLU A 275 14.12 4.12 -0.14
C GLU A 275 12.67 3.65 -0.01
N ALA A 276 12.27 3.20 1.18
CA ALA A 276 10.91 2.77 1.48
C ALA A 276 9.88 3.91 1.51
N LYS A 277 10.33 5.18 1.56
CA LYS A 277 9.48 6.39 1.50
C LYS A 277 8.25 6.34 2.42
N PHE A 278 8.43 5.91 3.67
CA PHE A 278 7.35 5.85 4.67
C PHE A 278 6.60 7.18 4.84
N ASP A 279 7.30 8.30 4.72
CA ASP A 279 6.75 9.65 4.69
C ASP A 279 7.73 10.59 3.96
N ALA A 280 7.38 11.88 3.90
CA ALA A 280 8.24 12.92 3.32
C ALA A 280 9.47 13.26 4.19
N LYS A 281 9.64 12.65 5.39
CA LYS A 281 10.75 12.99 6.29
C LYS A 281 11.97 12.14 5.94
N THR A 282 13.08 12.82 5.70
CA THR A 282 14.37 12.15 5.48
C THR A 282 14.90 11.56 6.79
N ALA A 283 15.26 10.28 6.74
CA ALA A 283 15.98 9.58 7.78
C ALA A 283 17.49 9.87 7.66
N TYR A 284 18.05 10.53 8.68
CA TYR A 284 19.48 10.80 8.76
C TYR A 284 20.19 9.74 9.62
N PRO A 285 21.38 9.25 9.22
CA PRO A 285 22.09 8.21 9.98
C PRO A 285 22.32 8.55 11.46
N ALA A 286 22.60 9.81 11.78
CA ALA A 286 22.77 10.25 13.17
C ALA A 286 21.49 10.08 14.01
N THR A 287 20.34 10.44 13.43
CA THR A 287 19.03 10.25 14.08
C THR A 287 18.74 8.78 14.31
N ILE A 288 19.01 7.93 13.30
CA ILE A 288 18.81 6.48 13.41
C ILE A 288 19.70 5.89 14.51
N HIS A 289 20.97 6.27 14.55
CA HIS A 289 21.89 5.81 15.58
C HIS A 289 21.43 6.19 17.01
N ASN A 290 20.95 7.41 17.21
CA ASN A 290 20.44 7.85 18.50
C ASN A 290 19.18 7.07 18.93
N GLU A 291 18.23 6.87 18.01
CA GLU A 291 17.02 6.09 18.26
C GLU A 291 17.33 4.63 18.61
N LEU A 292 18.32 4.03 17.93
CA LEU A 292 18.79 2.66 18.19
C LEU A 292 19.49 2.50 19.55
N ILE A 293 20.11 3.56 20.08
CA ILE A 293 20.75 3.54 21.41
C ILE A 293 19.72 3.69 22.53
N LEU A 294 18.68 4.51 22.30
CA LEU A 294 17.71 4.87 23.32
C LEU A 294 16.66 3.78 23.60
N ASP A 295 16.53 2.79 22.73
CA ASP A 295 15.48 1.78 22.77
C ASP A 295 16.08 0.38 22.96
N ASP A 296 15.61 -0.31 23.99
CA ASP A 296 16.15 -1.58 24.50
C ASP A 296 15.91 -2.77 23.58
N LYS A 297 14.96 -2.66 22.63
CA LYS A 297 14.72 -3.70 21.62
C LYS A 297 15.86 -3.84 20.61
N TYR A 298 16.81 -2.91 20.58
CA TYR A 298 17.96 -2.96 19.67
C TYR A 298 19.25 -3.27 20.42
N VAL A 299 20.01 -4.22 19.88
CA VAL A 299 21.26 -4.69 20.49
C VAL A 299 22.43 -4.39 19.57
N LEU A 300 23.47 -3.72 20.10
CA LEU A 300 24.70 -3.43 19.37
C LEU A 300 25.60 -4.67 19.26
N VAL A 301 25.54 -5.34 18.11
CA VAL A 301 26.27 -6.60 17.88
C VAL A 301 27.64 -6.39 17.24
N GLY A 302 27.85 -5.27 16.53
CA GLY A 302 29.12 -4.92 15.86
C GLY A 302 29.36 -3.41 15.85
N ARG A 303 30.39 -2.93 15.14
CA ARG A 303 30.65 -1.48 15.03
C ARG A 303 29.55 -0.82 14.21
N GLY A 304 28.63 -0.12 14.87
CA GLY A 304 27.46 0.49 14.24
C GLY A 304 26.43 -0.50 13.70
N ILE A 305 26.58 -1.80 14.00
CA ILE A 305 25.66 -2.85 13.56
C ILE A 305 24.72 -3.20 14.70
N TYR A 306 23.42 -3.08 14.45
CA TYR A 306 22.36 -3.35 15.40
C TYR A 306 21.53 -4.56 14.96
N ALA A 307 21.01 -5.28 15.94
CA ALA A 307 20.11 -6.41 15.77
C ALA A 307 18.85 -6.21 16.63
N LEU A 308 17.73 -6.84 16.27
CA LEU A 308 16.58 -6.90 17.18
C LEU A 308 16.88 -7.88 18.32
N GLN A 309 16.53 -7.51 19.55
CA GLN A 309 16.73 -8.35 20.74
C GLN A 309 15.93 -9.66 20.63
N GLU A 310 14.75 -9.63 20.02
CA GLU A 310 13.90 -10.81 19.77
C GLU A 310 14.57 -11.88 18.89
N TRP A 311 15.63 -11.54 18.16
CA TRP A 311 16.43 -12.50 17.39
C TRP A 311 17.46 -13.27 18.24
N GLY A 312 17.52 -13.01 19.56
CA GLY A 312 18.38 -13.73 20.50
C GLY A 312 19.80 -13.17 20.65
N TYR A 313 20.07 -11.97 20.11
CA TYR A 313 21.36 -11.30 20.28
C TYR A 313 21.51 -10.68 21.68
N GLN A 314 22.71 -10.79 22.26
CA GLN A 314 22.98 -10.34 23.63
C GLN A 314 23.77 -9.01 23.67
N PRO A 315 23.43 -8.08 24.59
CA PRO A 315 24.18 -6.85 24.82
C PRO A 315 25.52 -7.10 25.53
N GLY A 316 26.41 -6.10 25.54
CA GLY A 316 27.70 -6.15 26.26
C GLY A 316 28.93 -6.17 25.35
N VAL A 317 30.12 -6.43 25.89
CA VAL A 317 31.39 -6.58 25.16
C VAL A 317 31.60 -8.04 24.77
N VAL A 318 32.46 -8.34 23.79
CA VAL A 318 32.77 -9.73 23.38
C VAL A 318 33.19 -10.58 24.58
N ALA A 319 33.87 -10.00 25.57
CA ALA A 319 34.23 -10.66 26.80
C ALA A 319 33.00 -11.07 27.65
N ASP A 320 31.93 -10.26 27.72
CA ASP A 320 30.73 -10.62 28.47
C ASP A 320 30.02 -11.80 27.83
N VAL A 321 29.92 -11.82 26.49
CA VAL A 321 29.34 -12.94 25.75
C VAL A 321 30.19 -14.21 25.90
N ILE A 322 31.52 -14.10 25.88
CA ILE A 322 32.40 -15.26 26.15
C ILE A 322 32.21 -15.77 27.57
N ALA A 323 32.12 -14.88 28.56
CA ALA A 323 31.89 -15.26 29.96
C ALA A 323 30.59 -16.05 30.10
N GLU A 324 29.50 -15.56 29.54
CA GLU A 324 28.20 -16.21 29.60
C GLU A 324 28.18 -17.57 28.88
N VAL A 325 28.81 -17.67 27.71
CA VAL A 325 29.00 -18.95 26.99
C VAL A 325 29.74 -19.98 27.85
N LEU A 326 30.70 -19.55 28.66
CA LEU A 326 31.44 -20.40 29.59
C LEU A 326 30.63 -20.75 30.85
N VAL A 327 29.76 -19.85 31.33
CA VAL A 327 28.80 -20.16 32.41
C VAL A 327 27.80 -21.21 31.94
N GLU A 328 27.18 -21.01 30.78
CA GLU A 328 26.18 -21.93 30.21
C GLU A 328 26.74 -23.32 29.93
N SER A 329 28.01 -23.43 29.53
CA SER A 329 28.61 -24.75 29.27
C SER A 329 28.94 -25.54 30.52
N ALA A 330 29.02 -24.88 31.69
CA ALA A 330 29.44 -25.45 32.98
C ALA A 330 30.76 -26.26 32.94
N LYS A 331 31.55 -26.12 31.85
CA LYS A 331 32.77 -26.88 31.55
C LYS A 331 33.72 -26.03 30.71
N PRO A 332 35.05 -26.21 30.85
CA PRO A 332 36.03 -25.51 30.01
C PRO A 332 35.84 -25.85 28.53
N LEU A 333 35.77 -24.82 27.68
CA LEU A 333 35.59 -24.97 26.23
C LEU A 333 36.88 -24.68 25.48
N THR A 334 37.06 -25.34 24.35
CA THR A 334 38.17 -25.04 23.43
C THR A 334 38.00 -23.68 22.75
N LYS A 335 39.10 -23.10 22.29
CA LYS A 335 39.08 -21.85 21.51
C LYS A 335 38.09 -21.90 20.32
N ASN A 336 37.99 -23.05 19.64
CA ASN A 336 37.09 -23.22 18.49
C ASN A 336 35.62 -23.28 18.91
N GLU A 337 35.30 -24.05 19.97
CA GLU A 337 33.93 -24.12 20.50
C GLU A 337 33.43 -22.77 21.01
N ILE A 338 34.30 -22.00 21.67
CA ILE A 338 33.97 -20.63 22.09
C ILE A 338 33.72 -19.74 20.87
N MET A 339 34.56 -19.83 19.82
CA MET A 339 34.37 -19.05 18.60
C MET A 339 33.03 -19.37 17.92
N GLU A 340 32.65 -20.64 17.78
CA GLU A 340 31.38 -21.04 17.17
C GLU A 340 30.19 -20.52 17.99
N LYS A 341 30.20 -20.73 19.31
CA LYS A 341 29.10 -20.28 20.19
C LYS A 341 28.98 -18.76 20.27
N VAL A 342 30.10 -18.02 20.28
CA VAL A 342 30.08 -16.56 20.29
C VAL A 342 29.61 -16.00 18.94
N LEU A 343 30.00 -16.63 17.83
CA LEU A 343 29.54 -16.22 16.49
C LEU A 343 28.04 -16.46 16.28
N LEU A 344 27.45 -17.44 16.95
CA LEU A 344 25.99 -17.65 16.96
C LEU A 344 25.25 -16.53 17.70
N LYS A 345 25.83 -16.00 18.79
CA LYS A 345 25.21 -14.95 19.62
C LYS A 345 25.61 -13.53 19.22
N ARG A 346 26.65 -13.34 18.39
CA ARG A 346 27.19 -12.02 18.02
C ARG A 346 28.02 -12.01 16.72
N ILE A 347 27.80 -10.98 15.89
CA ILE A 347 28.58 -10.76 14.66
C ILE A 347 29.88 -10.01 14.97
N VAL A 348 30.98 -10.75 15.11
CA VAL A 348 32.32 -10.20 15.34
C VAL A 348 33.40 -10.94 14.55
N LYS A 349 34.52 -10.26 14.24
CA LYS A 349 35.65 -10.92 13.60
C LYS A 349 36.26 -11.96 14.54
N LYS A 350 36.69 -13.10 14.00
CA LYS A 350 37.39 -14.15 14.77
C LYS A 350 38.57 -13.56 15.57
N SER A 351 39.34 -12.64 14.97
CA SER A 351 40.45 -11.95 15.65
C SER A 351 40.03 -11.19 16.91
N THR A 352 38.81 -10.64 16.96
CA THR A 352 38.28 -9.93 18.13
C THR A 352 37.94 -10.89 19.27
N ILE A 353 37.40 -12.07 18.96
CA ILE A 353 37.16 -13.14 19.94
C ILE A 353 38.50 -13.62 20.52
N GLN A 354 39.51 -13.78 19.65
CA GLN A 354 40.85 -14.17 20.09
C GLN A 354 41.48 -13.14 21.02
N LEU A 355 41.37 -11.85 20.68
CA LEU A 355 41.87 -10.77 21.51
C LEU A 355 41.13 -10.70 22.86
N ALA A 356 39.81 -10.89 22.88
CA ALA A 356 39.02 -10.91 24.11
C ALA A 356 39.40 -12.09 25.02
N LEU A 357 39.68 -13.27 24.46
CA LEU A 357 40.18 -14.44 25.20
C LEU A 357 41.58 -14.24 25.79
N MET A 358 42.35 -13.26 25.30
CA MET A 358 43.66 -12.91 25.87
C MET A 358 43.55 -12.05 27.13
N ASN A 359 42.34 -11.62 27.51
CA ASN A 359 42.11 -10.90 28.76
C ASN A 359 42.27 -11.85 29.96
N LYS A 360 43.46 -11.81 30.57
CA LYS A 360 43.84 -12.63 31.72
C LYS A 360 43.12 -12.27 33.02
N ASP A 361 42.38 -11.17 33.04
CA ASP A 361 41.61 -10.75 34.22
C ASP A 361 40.25 -11.45 34.26
N ARG A 362 39.75 -11.94 33.12
CA ARG A 362 38.43 -12.58 33.02
C ARG A 362 38.49 -14.06 32.64
N PHE A 363 39.49 -14.48 31.88
CA PHE A 363 39.59 -15.84 31.39
C PHE A 363 40.91 -16.47 31.78
N GLU A 364 40.84 -17.74 32.20
CA GLU A 364 42.02 -18.54 32.48
C GLU A 364 42.07 -19.78 31.59
N ARG A 365 43.29 -20.20 31.26
CA ARG A 365 43.54 -21.36 30.41
C ARG A 365 43.91 -22.55 31.29
N VAL A 366 43.04 -23.57 31.30
CA VAL A 366 43.09 -24.70 32.23
C VAL A 366 43.81 -25.92 31.63
N GLU A 367 43.62 -26.14 30.32
CA GLU A 367 44.22 -27.26 29.57
C GLU A 367 44.72 -26.78 28.18
N ARG A 368 45.29 -27.70 27.40
CA ARG A 368 45.77 -27.42 26.04
C ARG A 368 44.60 -26.92 25.17
N ASN A 369 44.56 -25.59 24.97
CA ASN A 369 43.54 -24.83 24.23
C ASN A 369 42.14 -24.74 24.84
N LYS A 370 41.94 -25.07 26.13
CA LYS A 370 40.65 -24.85 26.83
C LYS A 370 40.68 -23.66 27.78
N TYR A 371 39.59 -22.90 27.81
CA TYR A 371 39.40 -21.72 28.63
C TYR A 371 38.22 -21.90 29.59
N GLN A 372 38.32 -21.29 30.78
CA GLN A 372 37.23 -21.14 31.73
C GLN A 372 37.22 -19.73 32.32
N LEU A 373 36.14 -19.38 33.02
CA LEU A 373 36.06 -18.12 33.76
C LEU A 373 37.05 -18.14 34.93
N LYS A 374 37.81 -17.07 35.06
CA LYS A 374 38.69 -16.87 36.20
C LYS A 374 37.84 -16.62 37.46
N LYS A 375 38.13 -17.36 38.53
CA LYS A 375 37.44 -17.25 39.81
C LYS A 375 37.72 -15.93 40.53
#